data_AF-A0ABD8AVJ0-F1
#
_entry.id   AF-A0ABD8AVJ0-F1
#
_cell.length_a   1.000
_cell.length_b   1.000
_cell.length_c   1.000
_cell.angle_alpha   90.00
_cell.angle_beta   90.00
_cell.angle_gamma   90.00
#
_symmetry.space_group_name_H-M   'P 1'
#
loop_
_entity.id
_entity.type
_entity.pdbx_description
1 polymer ?
#
loop_
_entity_poly.entity_id
_entity_poly.type
_entity_poly.pdbx_seq_one_letter_code
_entity_poly.pdbx_strand_id
1 'polypeptide(L)'
;MLRKTKIGIGALVGYGLAAISSPFLPDVITWAIPALATVVGGLIPSRSTSRTQVQGSSSAPVPITDIGNEPSRLNGGQAPSTVPTGAREASLAEPQPSSTPAQHAGTEQAKPSRTEPDPVFDPVIEYLEVLEDMIISEGQKNELDNEIVEKSLALFARLQRVIPSLQELNNGDINHTVRRLILKDLNGFINPFLRLSGEAKRNNRRMLLNGLRDVDSKISDIVSTIEHKDLMELQNKAELIHQRYNSSEL
;
A
#
# COMPACT_ATOMS: atom_id res chain seq x y z
N MET A 1 34.84 43.90 39.28
CA MET A 1 35.04 42.77 40.23
C MET A 1 35.27 41.48 39.42
N LEU A 2 35.90 40.47 40.03
CA LEU A 2 36.56 39.35 39.33
C LEU A 2 36.09 37.99 39.91
N ARG A 3 36.18 36.90 39.12
CA ARG A 3 35.96 35.46 39.50
C ARG A 3 34.46 35.09 39.63
N LYS A 4 33.96 33.86 39.45
CA LYS A 4 34.48 32.46 39.30
C LYS A 4 33.32 31.63 38.65
N THR A 5 33.42 30.49 37.93
CA THR A 5 34.45 29.83 37.09
C THR A 5 33.79 28.61 36.36
N LYS A 6 34.27 28.28 35.15
CA LYS A 6 34.13 27.02 34.37
C LYS A 6 33.33 25.83 34.97
N ILE A 7 32.29 25.39 34.25
CA ILE A 7 31.78 24.00 34.12
C ILE A 7 31.23 23.88 32.69
N GLY A 8 31.43 22.83 31.89
CA GLY A 8 32.32 21.67 32.02
C GLY A 8 32.40 20.96 30.66
N ILE A 9 33.58 20.95 30.04
CA ILE A 9 33.81 20.33 28.73
C ILE A 9 33.86 18.81 28.95
N GLY A 10 32.74 18.12 28.71
CA GLY A 10 32.56 16.72 29.10
C GLY A 10 31.79 15.82 28.12
N ALA A 11 31.43 16.30 26.92
CA ALA A 11 30.61 15.55 25.95
C ALA A 11 31.37 15.07 24.69
N LEU A 12 32.56 15.61 24.39
CA LEU A 12 33.26 15.35 23.12
C LEU A 12 34.26 14.18 23.15
N VAL A 13 34.65 13.68 24.33
CA VAL A 13 35.62 12.56 24.43
C VAL A 13 34.95 11.20 24.20
N GLY A 14 33.66 11.06 24.50
CA GLY A 14 32.92 9.81 24.29
C GLY A 14 32.71 9.45 22.81
N TYR A 15 32.64 10.44 21.91
CA TYR A 15 32.43 10.22 20.48
C TYR A 15 33.70 9.74 19.74
N GLY A 16 34.89 10.03 20.29
CA GLY A 16 36.17 9.71 19.66
C GLY A 16 36.55 8.22 19.68
N LEU A 17 36.03 7.44 20.65
CA LEU A 17 36.32 6.00 20.76
C LEU A 17 35.32 5.13 19.98
N ALA A 18 34.10 5.61 19.73
CA ALA A 18 33.11 4.89 18.92
C ALA A 18 33.51 4.84 17.42
N ALA A 19 34.27 5.82 16.94
CA ALA A 19 34.63 5.97 15.53
C ALA A 19 35.77 5.05 15.04
N ILE A 20 36.39 4.23 15.91
CA ILE A 20 37.59 3.45 15.57
C ILE A 20 37.36 1.91 15.68
N SER A 21 36.23 1.45 16.21
CA SER A 21 35.92 0.00 16.34
C SER A 21 34.74 -0.49 15.50
N SER A 22 34.22 0.30 14.56
CA SER A 22 32.97 0.02 13.84
C SER A 22 33.13 -0.52 12.40
N PRO A 23 33.88 -1.63 12.17
CA PRO A 23 33.60 -2.50 11.02
C PRO A 23 33.33 -3.97 11.38
N PHE A 24 33.27 -4.35 12.67
CA PHE A 24 33.01 -5.75 13.08
C PHE A 24 32.18 -5.84 14.37
N LEU A 25 30.85 -5.92 14.25
CA LEU A 25 29.96 -6.70 15.13
C LEU A 25 28.54 -6.77 14.51
N PRO A 26 28.02 -7.99 14.20
CA PRO A 26 26.68 -8.19 13.64
C PRO A 26 25.58 -8.25 14.73
N ASP A 27 24.33 -8.24 14.28
CA ASP A 27 23.08 -8.22 15.07
C ASP A 27 23.02 -9.21 16.26
N VAL A 28 23.09 -8.71 17.51
CA VAL A 28 22.23 -9.18 18.61
C VAL A 28 22.07 -8.10 19.71
N ILE A 29 20.91 -8.09 20.38
CA ILE A 29 20.60 -7.37 21.65
C ILE A 29 20.36 -5.84 21.54
N THR A 30 19.14 -5.44 21.18
CA THR A 30 18.52 -4.20 21.71
C THR A 30 17.01 -4.38 21.99
N TRP A 31 16.62 -5.57 22.50
CA TRP A 31 15.26 -5.87 22.98
C TRP A 31 15.13 -5.87 24.52
N ALA A 32 16.14 -5.36 25.23
CA ALA A 32 16.27 -5.48 26.69
C ALA A 32 16.52 -4.14 27.41
N ILE A 33 15.79 -3.08 27.05
CA ILE A 33 15.83 -1.77 27.75
C ILE A 33 14.47 -1.23 28.23
N PRO A 34 13.28 -1.57 27.69
CA PRO A 34 12.00 -1.09 28.25
C PRO A 34 11.71 -1.58 29.69
N ALA A 35 12.36 -2.66 30.13
CA ALA A 35 12.04 -3.36 31.39
C ALA A 35 12.74 -2.78 32.64
N LEU A 36 13.49 -1.68 32.55
CA LEU A 36 14.21 -1.06 33.67
C LEU A 36 13.80 0.39 33.98
N ALA A 37 12.59 0.80 33.55
CA ALA A 37 12.04 2.14 33.78
C ALA A 37 10.90 2.20 34.83
N THR A 38 10.61 1.10 35.53
CA THR A 38 9.39 0.95 36.36
C THR A 38 9.59 0.93 37.88
N VAL A 39 10.81 1.17 38.41
CA VAL A 39 11.14 0.91 39.83
C VAL A 39 11.60 2.15 40.64
N VAL A 40 11.80 3.32 40.03
CA VAL A 40 12.19 4.55 40.78
C VAL A 40 11.23 5.73 40.48
N GLY A 41 9.97 5.57 40.86
CA GLY A 41 8.93 6.60 40.77
C GLY A 41 7.99 6.69 41.99
N GLY A 42 8.24 5.88 43.04
CA GLY A 42 7.55 6.00 44.32
C GLY A 42 8.25 7.01 45.24
N LEU A 43 7.48 7.67 46.12
CA LEU A 43 7.90 8.67 47.12
C LEU A 43 8.04 10.14 46.65
N ILE A 44 7.00 10.69 46.01
CA ILE A 44 6.66 12.12 46.16
C ILE A 44 5.17 12.24 46.56
N PRO A 45 4.85 12.63 47.80
CA PRO A 45 3.46 12.75 48.25
C PRO A 45 2.83 14.11 47.94
N SER A 46 1.57 14.05 47.51
CA SER A 46 0.45 14.93 47.86
C SER A 46 0.69 16.44 48.04
N ARG A 47 0.19 17.24 47.08
CA ARG A 47 -0.52 18.49 47.42
C ARG A 47 -1.82 18.64 46.63
N SER A 48 -2.93 18.42 47.32
CA SER A 48 -4.26 18.81 46.89
C SER A 48 -4.43 20.33 46.98
N THR A 49 -5.06 20.93 45.97
CA THR A 49 -5.62 22.28 46.10
C THR A 49 -7.05 22.26 45.57
N SER A 50 -8.02 22.29 46.47
CA SER A 50 -9.44 22.53 46.16
C SER A 50 -9.66 24.00 45.75
N ARG A 51 -10.90 24.33 45.30
CA ARG A 51 -11.49 25.67 44.99
C ARG A 51 -11.71 25.87 43.46
N THR A 52 -12.91 26.21 42.95
CA THR A 52 -14.15 26.75 43.56
C THR A 52 -15.41 26.06 43.00
N GLN A 53 -16.37 25.78 43.88
CA GLN A 53 -17.76 25.46 43.56
C GLN A 53 -18.56 26.77 43.46
N VAL A 54 -19.31 26.99 42.37
CA VAL A 54 -20.35 28.04 42.34
C VAL A 54 -21.71 27.34 42.30
N GLN A 55 -22.49 27.58 43.35
CA GLN A 55 -23.83 27.05 43.54
C GLN A 55 -24.84 28.17 43.26
N GLY A 56 -25.82 27.88 42.40
CA GLY A 56 -26.91 28.79 42.06
C GLY A 56 -28.19 28.01 41.85
N SER A 57 -28.94 27.80 42.93
CA SER A 57 -30.23 27.10 42.91
C SER A 57 -31.36 28.05 42.50
N SER A 58 -32.39 27.55 41.77
CA SER A 58 -33.78 27.52 42.28
C SER A 58 -34.81 27.03 41.23
N SER A 59 -35.79 26.25 41.72
CA SER A 59 -37.21 26.16 41.30
C SER A 59 -37.62 25.80 39.85
N ALA A 60 -38.37 24.70 39.74
CA ALA A 60 -39.29 24.38 38.64
C ALA A 60 -40.60 25.22 38.72
N PRO A 61 -41.54 25.18 37.75
CA PRO A 61 -42.41 24.00 37.54
C PRO A 61 -42.75 23.63 36.07
N VAL A 62 -43.45 22.50 35.93
CA VAL A 62 -44.02 21.95 34.69
C VAL A 62 -45.32 22.69 34.31
N PRO A 63 -45.75 22.66 33.04
CA PRO A 63 -47.16 22.28 32.79
C PRO A 63 -47.30 21.13 31.79
N ILE A 64 -48.28 20.28 32.07
CA ILE A 64 -48.74 19.17 31.23
C ILE A 64 -49.76 19.70 30.24
N THR A 65 -49.70 19.25 28.99
CA THR A 65 -50.90 19.09 28.14
C THR A 65 -50.83 17.76 27.41
N ASP A 66 -51.90 17.00 27.59
CA ASP A 66 -52.20 15.67 27.09
C ASP A 66 -53.05 15.76 25.80
N ILE A 67 -53.41 14.61 25.20
CA ILE A 67 -54.37 14.40 24.11
C ILE A 67 -53.82 14.78 22.71
N GLY A 68 -53.77 13.90 21.70
CA GLY A 68 -54.13 12.47 21.62
C GLY A 68 -54.13 11.96 20.17
N ASN A 69 -54.58 10.71 19.96
CA ASN A 69 -54.96 10.08 18.66
C ASN A 69 -53.89 9.32 17.85
N GLU A 70 -53.61 8.08 18.26
CA GLU A 70 -53.69 6.90 17.36
C GLU A 70 -55.10 6.25 17.51
N PRO A 71 -55.51 5.19 16.78
CA PRO A 71 -54.92 4.52 15.61
C PRO A 71 -55.90 4.32 14.42
N SER A 72 -55.38 3.92 13.24
CA SER A 72 -56.01 2.99 12.27
C SER A 72 -55.06 2.73 11.10
N ARG A 73 -55.02 1.61 10.38
CA ARG A 73 -55.33 0.17 10.54
C ARG A 73 -55.34 -0.40 9.10
N LEU A 74 -54.72 -1.56 8.87
CA LEU A 74 -55.07 -2.56 7.84
C LEU A 74 -54.88 -2.24 6.33
N ASN A 75 -53.81 -2.80 5.74
CA ASN A 75 -53.86 -3.69 4.56
C ASN A 75 -52.46 -4.36 4.42
N GLY A 76 -52.24 -5.62 4.04
CA GLY A 76 -53.14 -6.65 3.50
C GLY A 76 -52.57 -7.19 2.18
N GLY A 77 -51.83 -8.31 2.21
CA GLY A 77 -51.12 -8.80 1.01
C GLY A 77 -50.24 -10.06 1.20
N GLN A 78 -50.90 -11.22 1.32
CA GLN A 78 -50.33 -12.56 1.07
C GLN A 78 -49.98 -12.74 -0.44
N ALA A 79 -49.17 -13.70 -0.93
CA ALA A 79 -48.17 -14.65 -0.38
C ALA A 79 -47.43 -15.31 -1.60
N PRO A 80 -46.74 -16.48 -1.54
CA PRO A 80 -45.69 -16.85 -2.51
C PRO A 80 -46.15 -17.74 -3.68
N SER A 81 -45.29 -17.86 -4.72
CA SER A 81 -45.15 -18.96 -5.71
C SER A 81 -44.13 -18.53 -6.79
N THR A 82 -43.41 -19.36 -7.54
CA THR A 82 -43.06 -20.81 -7.51
C THR A 82 -41.90 -20.99 -8.49
N VAL A 83 -40.90 -21.81 -8.16
CA VAL A 83 -40.00 -22.42 -9.18
C VAL A 83 -40.61 -23.76 -9.57
N PRO A 84 -40.72 -24.07 -10.88
CA PRO A 84 -40.18 -25.36 -11.31
C PRO A 84 -39.59 -25.36 -12.74
N THR A 85 -38.91 -26.46 -13.05
CA THR A 85 -38.56 -26.94 -14.41
C THR A 85 -37.40 -26.19 -15.09
N GLY A 86 -36.32 -26.83 -15.54
CA GLY A 86 -36.04 -28.26 -15.66
C GLY A 86 -35.90 -28.69 -17.11
N ALA A 87 -34.82 -28.26 -17.76
CA ALA A 87 -34.40 -28.75 -19.08
C ALA A 87 -33.01 -29.39 -18.95
N ARG A 88 -32.98 -30.73 -18.87
CA ARG A 88 -31.76 -31.51 -19.09
C ARG A 88 -31.57 -31.65 -20.60
N GLU A 89 -30.60 -30.96 -21.17
CA GLU A 89 -30.13 -31.27 -22.51
C GLU A 89 -29.34 -32.59 -22.47
N ALA A 90 -30.01 -33.66 -22.87
CA ALA A 90 -29.36 -34.91 -23.23
C ALA A 90 -28.99 -34.86 -24.72
N SER A 91 -27.78 -34.40 -25.03
CA SER A 91 -27.19 -34.56 -26.36
C SER A 91 -26.26 -35.77 -26.35
N LEU A 92 -26.77 -36.89 -26.88
CA LEU A 92 -26.04 -38.14 -27.03
C LEU A 92 -25.22 -38.10 -28.33
N ALA A 93 -23.90 -38.18 -28.24
CA ALA A 93 -23.00 -38.21 -29.40
C ALA A 93 -21.84 -39.21 -29.19
N GLU A 94 -22.02 -40.42 -29.71
CA GLU A 94 -20.94 -41.32 -30.12
C GLU A 94 -20.40 -40.92 -31.50
N PRO A 95 -19.27 -41.47 -31.99
CA PRO A 95 -18.18 -42.15 -31.27
C PRO A 95 -16.78 -41.56 -31.60
N GLN A 96 -15.80 -41.75 -30.70
CA GLN A 96 -14.39 -41.57 -31.05
C GLN A 96 -13.83 -42.82 -31.75
N PRO A 97 -13.00 -42.64 -32.79
CA PRO A 97 -11.93 -43.60 -33.09
C PRO A 97 -10.54 -42.93 -33.16
N SER A 98 -9.52 -43.81 -33.16
CA SER A 98 -8.10 -43.54 -33.49
C SER A 98 -7.30 -42.62 -32.56
N SER A 99 -6.79 -43.22 -31.49
CA SER A 99 -5.51 -42.84 -30.89
C SER A 99 -4.34 -43.23 -31.81
N THR A 100 -3.56 -42.24 -32.25
CA THR A 100 -2.28 -42.45 -32.95
C THR A 100 -1.23 -41.55 -32.30
N PRO A 101 -0.13 -42.10 -31.74
CA PRO A 101 0.91 -41.29 -31.11
C PRO A 101 1.83 -40.67 -32.17
N ALA A 102 1.44 -39.51 -32.72
CA ALA A 102 2.30 -38.71 -33.56
C ALA A 102 3.37 -38.01 -32.70
N GLN A 103 4.59 -38.54 -32.71
CA GLN A 103 5.76 -37.82 -32.20
C GLN A 103 5.99 -36.56 -33.05
N HIS A 104 5.60 -35.41 -32.54
CA HIS A 104 6.17 -34.13 -32.97
C HIS A 104 6.90 -33.51 -31.80
N ALA A 105 8.20 -33.29 -32.00
CA ALA A 105 9.02 -32.47 -31.13
C ALA A 105 8.51 -31.01 -31.23
N GLY A 106 7.52 -30.69 -30.41
CA GLY A 106 7.09 -29.32 -30.17
C GLY A 106 8.13 -28.65 -29.31
N THR A 107 8.84 -27.68 -29.89
CA THR A 107 9.78 -26.79 -29.23
C THR A 107 9.26 -26.39 -27.86
N GLU A 108 9.98 -26.78 -26.79
CA GLU A 108 9.72 -26.23 -25.47
C GLU A 108 9.85 -24.71 -25.59
N GLN A 109 8.70 -24.03 -25.49
CA GLN A 109 8.64 -22.59 -25.53
C GLN A 109 9.29 -22.08 -24.24
N ALA A 110 10.61 -21.89 -24.31
CA ALA A 110 11.42 -21.42 -23.20
C ALA A 110 10.82 -20.11 -22.71
N LYS A 111 10.14 -20.20 -21.56
CA LYS A 111 9.76 -19.04 -20.74
C LYS A 111 11.01 -18.17 -20.66
N PRO A 112 10.92 -16.86 -20.99
CA PRO A 112 12.11 -16.03 -21.14
C PRO A 112 12.97 -16.16 -19.89
N SER A 113 14.27 -16.38 -20.13
CA SER A 113 15.27 -16.66 -19.10
C SER A 113 15.07 -15.68 -17.95
N ARG A 114 14.88 -16.22 -16.74
CA ARG A 114 14.76 -15.38 -15.55
C ARG A 114 16.08 -14.62 -15.43
N THR A 115 16.03 -13.32 -15.72
CA THR A 115 17.13 -12.38 -15.48
C THR A 115 17.64 -12.59 -14.05
N GLU A 116 18.95 -12.43 -13.84
CA GLU A 116 19.55 -12.48 -12.50
C GLU A 116 18.68 -11.68 -11.51
N PRO A 117 18.39 -12.23 -10.32
CA PRO A 117 17.42 -11.66 -9.40
C PRO A 117 17.83 -10.25 -8.98
N ASP A 118 16.96 -9.27 -9.17
CA ASP A 118 17.25 -7.87 -8.83
C ASP A 118 17.00 -7.64 -7.34
N PRO A 119 18.02 -7.41 -6.50
CA PRO A 119 17.84 -7.23 -5.06
C PRO A 119 17.04 -5.97 -4.70
N VAL A 120 16.86 -5.02 -5.63
CA VAL A 120 16.07 -3.80 -5.42
C VAL A 120 14.59 -4.04 -5.70
N PHE A 121 14.27 -4.68 -6.83
CA PHE A 121 12.91 -4.77 -7.36
C PHE A 121 12.25 -6.16 -7.24
N ASP A 122 12.98 -7.27 -7.09
CA ASP A 122 12.36 -8.58 -6.84
C ASP A 122 11.41 -8.56 -5.62
N PRO A 123 11.78 -7.99 -4.45
CA PRO A 123 10.88 -7.90 -3.30
C PRO A 123 9.68 -6.96 -3.53
N VAL A 124 9.77 -6.08 -4.53
CA VAL A 124 8.71 -5.15 -4.91
C VAL A 124 7.70 -5.85 -5.83
N ILE A 125 8.18 -6.67 -6.78
CA ILE A 125 7.35 -7.47 -7.68
C ILE A 125 6.58 -8.54 -6.88
N GLU A 126 7.26 -9.33 -6.06
CA GLU A 126 6.64 -10.35 -5.19
C GLU A 126 5.55 -9.73 -4.30
N TYR A 127 5.81 -8.54 -3.74
CA TYR A 127 4.84 -7.84 -2.92
C TYR A 127 3.63 -7.29 -3.71
N LEU A 128 3.82 -6.87 -4.96
CA LEU A 128 2.71 -6.49 -5.85
C LEU A 128 1.83 -7.71 -6.20
N GLU A 129 2.43 -8.88 -6.46
CA GLU A 129 1.69 -10.13 -6.68
C GLU A 129 0.83 -10.50 -5.47
N VAL A 130 1.38 -10.40 -4.24
CA VAL A 130 0.61 -10.64 -3.00
C VAL A 130 -0.50 -9.60 -2.79
N LEU A 131 -0.27 -8.32 -3.10
CA LEU A 131 -1.32 -7.29 -3.06
C LEU A 131 -2.43 -7.56 -4.09
N GLU A 132 -2.06 -7.99 -5.29
CA GLU A 132 -2.97 -8.36 -6.38
C GLU A 132 -3.88 -9.53 -5.96
N ASP A 133 -3.31 -10.63 -5.46
CA ASP A 133 -4.06 -11.78 -4.95
C ASP A 133 -5.05 -11.41 -3.84
N MET A 134 -4.65 -10.55 -2.89
CA MET A 134 -5.55 -10.09 -1.84
C MET A 134 -6.71 -9.25 -2.39
N ILE A 135 -6.44 -8.32 -3.31
CA ILE A 135 -7.47 -7.47 -3.94
C ILE A 135 -8.44 -8.32 -4.77
N ILE A 136 -7.93 -9.30 -5.53
CA ILE A 136 -8.74 -10.25 -6.30
C ILE A 136 -9.63 -11.09 -5.36
N SER A 137 -9.05 -11.64 -4.28
CA SER A 137 -9.80 -12.44 -3.30
C SER A 137 -10.93 -11.63 -2.63
N GLU A 138 -10.65 -10.38 -2.23
CA GLU A 138 -11.64 -9.49 -1.61
C GLU A 138 -12.72 -9.02 -2.58
N GLY A 139 -12.37 -8.83 -3.87
CA GLY A 139 -13.33 -8.59 -4.95
C GLY A 139 -14.24 -9.79 -5.20
N GLN A 140 -13.68 -11.00 -5.28
CA GLN A 140 -14.45 -12.24 -5.49
C GLN A 140 -15.45 -12.54 -4.36
N LYS A 141 -15.13 -12.15 -3.11
CA LYS A 141 -16.06 -12.23 -1.97
C LYS A 141 -17.21 -11.21 -2.04
N ASN A 142 -17.17 -10.26 -2.98
CA ASN A 142 -18.06 -9.08 -3.04
C ASN A 142 -17.95 -8.19 -1.77
N GLU A 143 -16.81 -8.24 -1.08
CA GLU A 143 -16.53 -7.39 0.08
C GLU A 143 -15.86 -6.06 -0.31
N LEU A 144 -15.24 -6.02 -1.49
CA LEU A 144 -14.56 -4.86 -2.05
C LEU A 144 -15.36 -4.22 -3.19
N ASP A 145 -15.30 -2.90 -3.30
CA ASP A 145 -15.98 -2.15 -4.36
C ASP A 145 -15.29 -2.37 -5.71
N ASN A 146 -16.08 -2.62 -6.77
CA ASN A 146 -15.56 -2.89 -8.11
C ASN A 146 -14.62 -1.79 -8.63
N GLU A 147 -14.87 -0.51 -8.32
CA GLU A 147 -13.98 0.59 -8.74
C GLU A 147 -12.63 0.52 -8.01
N ILE A 148 -12.62 0.08 -6.75
CA ILE A 148 -11.37 -0.14 -5.99
C ILE A 148 -10.60 -1.31 -6.60
N VAL A 149 -11.27 -2.42 -6.91
CA VAL A 149 -10.65 -3.59 -7.55
C VAL A 149 -10.01 -3.18 -8.88
N GLU A 150 -10.80 -2.59 -9.79
CA GLU A 150 -10.35 -2.16 -11.13
C GLU A 150 -9.15 -1.21 -11.06
N LYS A 151 -9.23 -0.15 -10.22
CA LYS A 151 -8.14 0.84 -10.13
C LYS A 151 -6.90 0.31 -9.43
N SER A 152 -7.05 -0.61 -8.47
CA SER A 152 -5.89 -1.25 -7.83
C SER A 152 -5.15 -2.14 -8.83
N LEU A 153 -5.87 -3.00 -9.56
CA LEU A 153 -5.28 -3.90 -10.56
C LEU A 153 -4.64 -3.13 -11.73
N ALA A 154 -5.31 -2.08 -12.22
CA ALA A 154 -4.74 -1.20 -13.25
C ALA A 154 -3.44 -0.53 -12.78
N LEU A 155 -3.38 -0.08 -11.52
CA LEU A 155 -2.17 0.48 -10.92
C LEU A 155 -1.06 -0.58 -10.76
N PHE A 156 -1.38 -1.79 -10.29
CA PHE A 156 -0.38 -2.84 -10.09
C PHE A 156 0.24 -3.30 -11.42
N ALA A 157 -0.58 -3.52 -12.45
CA ALA A 157 -0.10 -3.86 -13.79
C ALA A 157 0.75 -2.72 -14.38
N ARG A 158 0.39 -1.45 -14.14
CA ARG A 158 1.19 -0.29 -14.54
C ARG A 158 2.54 -0.25 -13.81
N LEU A 159 2.56 -0.52 -12.49
CA LEU A 159 3.77 -0.57 -11.69
C LEU A 159 4.72 -1.69 -12.17
N GLN A 160 4.21 -2.92 -12.34
CA GLN A 160 4.97 -4.05 -12.90
C GLN A 160 5.59 -3.71 -14.26
N ARG A 161 4.85 -3.00 -15.13
CA ARG A 161 5.34 -2.56 -16.45
C ARG A 161 6.42 -1.47 -16.39
N VAL A 162 6.42 -0.61 -15.38
CA VAL A 162 7.40 0.50 -15.24
C VAL A 162 8.70 0.04 -14.58
N ILE A 163 8.69 -1.05 -13.81
CA ILE A 163 9.90 -1.58 -13.13
C ILE A 163 11.07 -1.87 -14.08
N PRO A 164 10.92 -2.53 -15.24
CA PRO A 164 12.01 -2.73 -16.19
C PRO A 164 12.65 -1.41 -16.66
N SER A 165 11.83 -0.40 -16.97
CA SER A 165 12.33 0.92 -17.38
C SER A 165 13.05 1.66 -16.25
N LEU A 166 12.74 1.37 -14.98
CA LEU A 166 13.46 1.89 -13.80
C LEU A 166 14.81 1.20 -13.58
N GLN A 167 14.92 -0.08 -13.95
CA GLN A 167 16.19 -0.81 -13.97
C GLN A 167 17.12 -0.21 -15.06
N GLU A 168 16.59 0.00 -16.26
CA GLU A 168 17.31 0.65 -17.39
C GLU A 168 17.68 2.11 -17.10
N LEU A 169 16.81 2.86 -16.40
CA LEU A 169 17.08 4.22 -15.95
C LEU A 169 18.31 4.30 -15.05
N ASN A 170 18.52 3.26 -14.23
CA ASN A 170 19.61 3.10 -13.25
C ASN A 170 19.78 4.32 -12.33
N ASN A 171 18.67 4.86 -11.81
CA ASN A 171 18.67 5.99 -10.88
C ASN A 171 18.28 5.53 -9.47
N GLY A 172 19.26 5.49 -8.56
CA GLY A 172 19.07 5.01 -7.19
C GLY A 172 18.01 5.77 -6.38
N ASP A 173 17.88 7.09 -6.57
CA ASP A 173 16.92 7.92 -5.84
C ASP A 173 15.48 7.64 -6.30
N ILE A 174 15.26 7.50 -7.60
CA ILE A 174 13.96 7.15 -8.18
C ILE A 174 13.61 5.70 -7.80
N ASN A 175 14.57 4.77 -7.90
CA ASN A 175 14.34 3.36 -7.57
C ASN A 175 14.00 3.18 -6.07
N HIS A 176 14.71 3.87 -5.18
CA HIS A 176 14.36 3.92 -3.75
C HIS A 176 12.98 4.56 -3.51
N THR A 177 12.65 5.64 -4.24
CA THR A 177 11.34 6.30 -4.15
C THR A 177 10.21 5.35 -4.53
N VAL A 178 10.32 4.62 -5.64
CA VAL A 178 9.32 3.63 -6.10
C VAL A 178 9.23 2.46 -5.12
N ARG A 179 10.36 1.91 -4.68
CA ARG A 179 10.41 0.84 -3.66
C ARG A 179 9.69 1.25 -2.37
N ARG A 180 9.90 2.48 -1.89
CA ARG A 180 9.18 3.03 -0.72
C ARG A 180 7.69 3.21 -1.00
N LEU A 181 7.34 3.81 -2.13
CA LEU A 181 5.96 4.09 -2.53
C LEU A 181 5.11 2.81 -2.51
N ILE A 182 5.68 1.69 -2.95
CA ILE A 182 5.00 0.39 -2.98
C ILE A 182 5.05 -0.31 -1.61
N LEU A 183 6.25 -0.58 -1.08
CA LEU A 183 6.40 -1.42 0.12
C LEU A 183 5.92 -0.76 1.42
N LYS A 184 5.86 0.57 1.45
CA LYS A 184 5.48 1.34 2.65
C LYS A 184 4.18 2.12 2.46
N ASP A 185 4.11 2.95 1.43
CA ASP A 185 3.03 3.93 1.35
C ASP A 185 1.74 3.24 0.83
N LEU A 186 1.78 2.55 -0.31
CA LEU A 186 0.69 1.73 -0.86
C LEU A 186 0.25 0.62 0.12
N ASN A 187 1.21 -0.11 0.69
CA ASN A 187 1.00 -1.06 1.79
C ASN A 187 0.20 -0.43 2.96
N GLY A 188 0.65 0.74 3.43
CA GLY A 188 0.06 1.47 4.54
C GLY A 188 -1.35 1.98 4.30
N PHE A 189 -1.79 2.12 3.05
CA PHE A 189 -3.18 2.44 2.71
C PHE A 189 -4.03 1.19 2.47
N ILE A 190 -3.54 0.21 1.70
CA ILE A 190 -4.32 -0.97 1.33
C ILE A 190 -4.56 -1.89 2.53
N ASN A 191 -3.52 -2.28 3.27
CA ASN A 191 -3.66 -3.30 4.31
C ASN A 191 -4.61 -2.89 5.46
N PRO A 192 -4.58 -1.65 5.97
CA PRO A 192 -5.57 -1.20 6.95
C PRO A 192 -6.99 -1.11 6.36
N PHE A 193 -7.13 -0.76 5.07
CA PHE A 193 -8.44 -0.68 4.41
C PHE A 193 -9.08 -2.07 4.24
N LEU A 194 -8.32 -3.08 3.80
CA LEU A 194 -8.85 -4.44 3.61
C LEU A 194 -9.31 -5.09 4.92
N ARG A 195 -8.75 -4.68 6.06
CA ARG A 195 -9.16 -5.12 7.41
C ARG A 195 -10.45 -4.47 7.92
N LEU A 196 -11.01 -3.48 7.22
CA LEU A 196 -12.26 -2.85 7.62
C LEU A 196 -13.46 -3.79 7.38
N SER A 197 -14.54 -3.63 8.15
CA SER A 197 -15.82 -4.30 7.84
C SER A 197 -16.43 -3.73 6.55
N GLY A 198 -17.31 -4.48 5.88
CA GLY A 198 -17.91 -4.05 4.60
C GLY A 198 -18.55 -2.65 4.62
N GLU A 199 -19.20 -2.25 5.72
CA GLU A 199 -19.73 -0.88 5.87
C GLU A 199 -18.63 0.16 6.04
N ALA A 200 -17.59 -0.14 6.81
CA ALA A 200 -16.45 0.74 6.96
C ALA A 200 -15.62 0.85 5.67
N LYS A 201 -15.48 -0.23 4.88
CA LYS A 201 -14.93 -0.20 3.51
C LYS A 201 -15.71 0.78 2.63
N ARG A 202 -17.06 0.71 2.61
CA ARG A 202 -17.93 1.64 1.85
C ARG A 202 -17.76 3.10 2.30
N ASN A 203 -17.80 3.38 3.59
CA ASN A 203 -17.69 4.74 4.13
C ASN A 203 -16.30 5.37 3.86
N ASN A 204 -15.23 4.56 3.86
CA ASN A 204 -13.86 5.03 3.63
C ASN A 204 -13.40 4.86 2.17
N ARG A 205 -14.24 4.36 1.26
CA ARG A 205 -13.96 4.09 -0.16
C ARG A 205 -13.14 5.20 -0.84
N ARG A 206 -13.56 6.46 -0.64
CA ARG A 206 -12.89 7.64 -1.22
C ARG A 206 -11.45 7.83 -0.73
N MET A 207 -11.13 7.44 0.50
CA MET A 207 -9.77 7.56 1.04
C MET A 207 -8.81 6.64 0.30
N LEU A 208 -9.20 5.39 0.06
CA LEU A 208 -8.37 4.46 -0.73
C LEU A 208 -8.32 4.89 -2.21
N LEU A 209 -9.44 5.25 -2.82
CA LEU A 209 -9.46 5.71 -4.23
C LEU A 209 -8.58 6.94 -4.46
N ASN A 210 -8.56 7.89 -3.52
CA ASN A 210 -7.65 9.03 -3.57
C ASN A 210 -6.19 8.57 -3.43
N GLY A 211 -5.86 7.73 -2.44
CA GLY A 211 -4.50 7.21 -2.27
C GLY A 211 -3.98 6.46 -3.51
N LEU A 212 -4.80 5.62 -4.14
CA LEU A 212 -4.48 4.95 -5.40
C LEU A 212 -4.22 5.96 -6.53
N ARG A 213 -5.05 7.00 -6.64
CA ARG A 213 -4.87 8.08 -7.62
C ARG A 213 -3.60 8.90 -7.36
N ASP A 214 -3.25 9.15 -6.11
CA ASP A 214 -2.05 9.92 -5.76
C ASP A 214 -0.77 9.12 -6.08
N VAL A 215 -0.78 7.80 -5.82
CA VAL A 215 0.27 6.87 -6.27
C VAL A 215 0.35 6.83 -7.81
N ASP A 216 -0.76 6.67 -8.51
CA ASP A 216 -0.81 6.66 -9.98
C ASP A 216 -0.29 7.97 -10.60
N SER A 217 -0.66 9.11 -10.00
CA SER A 217 -0.13 10.43 -10.38
C SER A 217 1.39 10.47 -10.18
N LYS A 218 1.89 9.94 -9.07
CA LYS A 218 3.34 9.91 -8.81
C LYS A 218 4.12 9.02 -9.79
N ILE A 219 3.52 7.92 -10.23
CA ILE A 219 4.10 7.07 -11.29
C ILE A 219 4.10 7.80 -12.64
N SER A 220 3.11 8.65 -12.92
CA SER A 220 3.13 9.49 -14.13
C SER A 220 4.29 10.48 -14.17
N ASP A 221 4.62 11.14 -13.04
CA ASP A 221 5.82 11.99 -12.96
C ASP A 221 7.11 11.21 -13.29
N ILE A 222 7.19 9.98 -12.79
CA ILE A 222 8.36 9.10 -12.93
C ILE A 222 8.49 8.61 -14.36
N VAL A 223 7.39 8.19 -14.99
CA VAL A 223 7.36 7.83 -16.43
C VAL A 223 7.76 9.01 -17.30
N SER A 224 7.24 10.21 -17.03
CA SER A 224 7.65 11.43 -17.77
C SER A 224 9.15 11.75 -17.60
N THR A 225 9.73 11.43 -16.44
CA THR A 225 11.18 11.58 -16.19
C THR A 225 12.00 10.57 -17.02
N ILE A 226 11.52 9.33 -17.15
CA ILE A 226 12.13 8.30 -18.01
C ILE A 226 12.05 8.74 -19.48
N GLU A 227 10.85 9.07 -19.97
CA GLU A 227 10.62 9.53 -21.34
C GLU A 227 11.50 10.74 -21.71
N HIS A 228 11.69 11.68 -20.79
CA HIS A 228 12.57 12.83 -21.02
C HIS A 228 14.04 12.41 -21.19
N LYS A 229 14.54 11.47 -20.38
CA LYS A 229 15.90 10.91 -20.54
C LYS A 229 16.03 10.20 -21.89
N ASP A 230 15.07 9.36 -22.25
CA ASP A 230 15.10 8.57 -23.48
C ASP A 230 15.10 9.47 -24.72
N LEU A 231 14.35 10.58 -24.69
CA LEU A 231 14.38 11.62 -25.73
C LEU A 231 15.75 12.29 -25.85
N MET A 232 16.41 12.62 -24.74
CA MET A 232 17.76 13.19 -24.74
C MET A 232 18.82 12.20 -25.26
N GLU A 233 18.71 10.92 -24.89
CA GLU A 233 19.57 9.86 -25.44
C GLU A 233 19.35 9.67 -26.95
N LEU A 234 18.10 9.72 -27.41
CA LEU A 234 17.75 9.61 -28.83
C LEU A 234 18.29 10.80 -29.64
N GLN A 235 18.17 12.02 -29.12
CA GLN A 235 18.73 13.24 -29.74
C GLN A 235 20.26 13.14 -29.88
N ASN A 236 20.97 12.80 -28.80
CA ASN A 236 22.43 12.62 -28.82
C ASN A 236 22.86 11.53 -29.82
N LYS A 237 22.14 10.40 -29.88
CA LYS A 237 22.39 9.34 -30.89
C LYS A 237 22.16 9.84 -32.32
N ALA A 238 21.12 10.64 -32.57
CA ALA A 238 20.85 11.23 -33.87
C ALA A 238 21.94 12.25 -34.30
N GLU A 239 22.41 13.09 -33.38
CA GLU A 239 23.51 14.03 -33.61
C GLU A 239 24.83 13.30 -33.91
N LEU A 240 25.16 12.25 -33.15
CA LEU A 240 26.34 11.39 -33.39
C LEU A 240 26.30 10.71 -34.76
N ILE A 241 25.13 10.25 -35.20
CA ILE A 241 24.93 9.68 -36.54
C ILE A 241 25.14 10.77 -37.58
N HIS A 242 24.51 11.93 -37.45
CA HIS A 242 24.68 13.04 -38.38
C HIS A 242 26.15 13.47 -38.50
N GLN A 243 26.86 13.62 -37.38
CA GLN A 243 28.28 13.92 -37.36
C GLN A 243 29.08 12.85 -38.11
N ARG A 244 28.91 11.57 -37.78
CA ARG A 244 29.70 10.47 -38.36
C ARG A 244 29.55 10.38 -39.88
N TYR A 245 28.33 10.51 -40.41
CA TYR A 245 28.12 10.35 -41.85
C TYR A 245 28.45 11.63 -42.63
N ASN A 246 28.11 12.81 -42.10
CA ASN A 246 28.35 14.09 -42.77
C ASN A 246 29.84 14.51 -42.73
N SER A 247 30.62 14.05 -41.74
CA SER A 247 32.07 14.24 -41.70
C SER A 247 32.87 13.14 -42.40
N SER A 248 32.21 12.15 -43.05
CA SER A 248 32.88 11.10 -43.83
C SER A 248 32.71 11.26 -45.35
N GLU A 249 32.04 12.32 -45.82
CA GLU A 249 31.89 12.65 -47.26
C GLU A 249 32.83 13.78 -47.73
N LEU A 250 33.87 14.11 -46.95
CA LEU A 250 34.92 15.11 -47.26
C LEU A 250 36.33 14.52 -47.13
#